data_AF-A0A961I727-F1
#
_entry.id   AF-A0A961I727-F1
#
_cell.length_a   1.000
_cell.length_b   1.000
_cell.length_c   1.000
_cell.angle_alpha   90.00
_cell.angle_beta   90.00
_cell.angle_gamma   90.00
#
_symmetry.space_group_name_H-M   'P 1'
#
loop_
_entity.id
_entity.type
_entity.pdbx_description
1 polymer ?
#
loop_
_entity_poly.entity_id
_entity_poly.type
_entity_poly.pdbx_seq_one_letter_code
_entity_poly.pdbx_strand_id
1 'polypeptide(L)'
;ALFTDLKQAGLATVGAGAVTDIVACPGTDTCKLGISASRGLAGELMRQFDSGEIELNEIIDRLHIKISGCFNSCGQHHVADLGFYGVSRKVGDHTVPHFQVVLGGQWEHNAGSYGLPIAAIPSKRIPDVIRMLARQYGELRGDNESFHAFVRRVGKGEIKKWLQPFTEVPAYGENRSMYSDWGDPREYTIGDMGVGECAGEVVSRVDFDLAGAEREAFEAQLQLDAGEYQKAGELAYLSMVHAAAALVRLQNLDVGEDPKVIVPEFQKRFVDSGLFADPYAGNKFASYLFAAHDGQPESFSAESARYRIEEAGLFIEAVHSCNVRVGNQSNTAGTLSVPKFAVDATRRSESV
;
A
#
# COMPACT_ATOMS: atom_id res chain seq x y z
N ALA A 1 10.89 40.45 -20.61
CA ALA A 1 11.42 39.47 -21.59
C ALA A 1 11.02 38.06 -21.14
N LEU A 2 11.70 37.44 -20.16
CA LEU A 2 11.46 36.06 -19.73
C LEU A 2 9.98 35.67 -19.52
N PHE A 3 9.20 36.42 -18.73
CA PHE A 3 7.79 36.10 -18.49
C PHE A 3 6.95 36.12 -19.78
N THR A 4 7.21 37.07 -20.67
CA THR A 4 6.53 37.16 -21.97
C THR A 4 6.85 35.95 -22.84
N ASP A 5 8.10 35.51 -22.85
CA ASP A 5 8.56 34.35 -23.62
C ASP A 5 7.95 33.05 -23.07
N LEU A 6 7.91 32.89 -21.74
CA LEU A 6 7.22 31.77 -21.08
C LEU A 6 5.72 31.75 -21.38
N LYS A 7 5.08 32.92 -21.42
CA LYS A 7 3.65 33.04 -21.77
C LYS A 7 3.40 32.63 -23.22
N GLN A 8 4.29 33.01 -24.14
CA GLN A 8 4.20 32.56 -25.54
C GLN A 8 4.42 31.05 -25.69
N ALA A 9 5.27 30.46 -24.85
CA ALA A 9 5.51 29.02 -24.82
C ALA A 9 4.44 28.20 -24.07
N GLY A 10 3.44 28.83 -23.45
CA GLY A 10 2.43 28.15 -22.64
C GLY A 10 2.92 27.67 -21.25
N LEU A 11 4.03 28.23 -20.75
CA LEU A 11 4.68 27.86 -19.48
C LEU A 11 4.54 28.95 -18.40
N ALA A 12 3.56 29.84 -18.54
CA ALA A 12 3.31 30.94 -17.59
C ALA A 12 2.13 30.66 -16.64
N THR A 13 1.76 29.39 -16.45
CA THR A 13 0.72 29.00 -15.49
C THR A 13 1.12 29.43 -14.08
N VAL A 14 0.19 30.07 -13.37
CA VAL A 14 0.38 30.48 -11.98
C VAL A 14 0.07 29.33 -11.02
N GLY A 15 0.37 29.51 -9.73
CA GLY A 15 -0.03 28.54 -8.70
C GLY A 15 1.13 27.76 -8.06
N ALA A 16 2.40 28.08 -8.38
CA ALA A 16 3.55 27.46 -7.70
C ALA A 16 3.43 27.61 -6.18
N GLY A 17 3.52 26.48 -5.45
CA GLY A 17 3.33 26.44 -3.99
C GLY A 17 1.89 26.63 -3.50
N ALA A 18 0.91 26.74 -4.41
CA ALA A 18 -0.51 26.72 -4.07
C ALA A 18 -1.07 25.29 -4.15
N VAL A 19 -2.32 25.13 -3.75
CA VAL A 19 -3.03 23.83 -3.76
C VAL A 19 -3.20 23.22 -5.16
N THR A 20 -3.08 24.05 -6.19
CA THR A 20 -3.09 23.64 -7.60
C THR A 20 -1.73 23.10 -8.08
N ASP A 21 -0.64 23.31 -7.33
CA ASP A 21 0.70 22.74 -7.59
C ASP A 21 0.78 21.29 -7.07
N ILE A 22 -0.04 20.43 -7.68
CA ILE A 22 -0.20 19.04 -7.27
C ILE A 22 1.01 18.21 -7.71
N VAL A 23 1.70 17.58 -6.76
CA VAL A 23 2.77 16.62 -7.07
C VAL A 23 2.17 15.23 -7.24
N ALA A 24 2.38 14.61 -8.40
CA ALA A 24 1.95 13.25 -8.68
C ALA A 24 3.07 12.40 -9.28
N CYS A 25 3.21 11.15 -8.81
CA CYS A 25 4.06 10.18 -9.51
C CYS A 25 3.36 9.62 -10.76
N PRO A 26 4.04 8.85 -11.63
CA PRO A 26 3.42 8.35 -12.85
C PRO A 26 2.18 7.47 -12.65
N GLY A 27 2.08 6.73 -11.54
CA GLY A 27 0.95 5.84 -11.26
C GLY A 27 0.70 4.81 -12.36
N THR A 28 -0.55 4.41 -12.56
CA THR A 28 -0.93 3.41 -13.56
C THR A 28 -0.68 3.86 -15.00
N ASP A 29 -0.39 5.14 -15.26
CA ASP A 29 -0.09 5.64 -16.61
C ASP A 29 1.13 4.95 -17.22
N THR A 30 2.22 4.81 -16.45
CA THR A 30 3.47 4.21 -16.94
C THR A 30 4.24 3.38 -15.92
N CYS A 31 3.88 3.43 -14.62
CA CYS A 31 4.57 2.67 -13.59
C CYS A 31 3.98 1.27 -13.45
N LYS A 32 4.82 0.23 -13.59
CA LYS A 32 4.42 -1.18 -13.40
C LYS A 32 4.00 -1.54 -11.96
N LEU A 33 4.38 -0.71 -10.99
CA LEU A 33 3.97 -0.82 -9.59
C LEU A 33 2.76 0.08 -9.26
N GLY A 34 2.24 0.82 -10.25
CA GLY A 34 1.09 1.70 -10.07
C GLY A 34 -0.17 0.90 -9.78
N ILE A 35 -0.88 1.27 -8.71
CA ILE A 35 -2.17 0.68 -8.33
C ILE A 35 -3.32 1.60 -8.74
N SER A 36 -3.15 2.92 -8.65
CA SER A 36 -4.16 3.90 -9.05
C SER A 36 -3.54 5.04 -9.86
N ALA A 37 -4.38 5.72 -10.66
CA ALA A 37 -4.00 6.75 -11.61
C ALA A 37 -3.72 8.10 -10.93
N SER A 38 -2.52 8.25 -10.36
CA SER A 38 -2.14 9.46 -9.62
C SER A 38 -2.14 10.72 -10.48
N ARG A 39 -1.68 10.65 -11.74
CA ARG A 39 -1.72 11.78 -12.67
C ARG A 39 -3.14 12.07 -13.15
N GLY A 40 -3.94 11.02 -13.36
CA GLY A 40 -5.36 11.16 -13.68
C GLY A 40 -6.11 11.92 -12.59
N LEU A 41 -5.92 11.55 -11.32
CA LEU A 41 -6.51 12.26 -10.18
C LEU A 41 -5.99 13.70 -10.08
N ALA A 42 -4.69 13.93 -10.26
CA ALA A 42 -4.13 15.29 -10.25
C ALA A 42 -4.78 16.19 -11.31
N GLY A 43 -4.89 15.69 -12.56
CA GLY A 43 -5.52 16.44 -13.65
C GLY A 43 -7.01 16.71 -13.41
N GLU A 44 -7.72 15.78 -12.80
CA GLU A 44 -9.11 15.97 -12.38
C GLU A 44 -9.25 17.10 -11.35
N LEU A 45 -8.42 17.07 -10.30
CA LEU A 45 -8.44 18.07 -9.24
C LEU A 45 -8.09 19.46 -9.77
N MET A 46 -7.04 19.57 -10.60
CA MET A 46 -6.68 20.83 -11.25
C MET A 46 -7.85 21.40 -12.05
N ARG A 47 -8.54 20.57 -12.84
CA ARG A 47 -9.70 21.01 -13.62
C ARG A 47 -10.86 21.48 -12.74
N GLN A 48 -11.09 20.81 -11.61
CA GLN A 48 -12.13 21.21 -10.65
C GLN A 48 -11.78 22.49 -9.88
N PHE A 49 -10.51 22.73 -9.57
CA PHE A 49 -10.06 24.01 -9.02
C PHE A 49 -10.21 25.14 -10.04
N ASP A 50 -9.79 24.91 -11.29
CA ASP A 50 -9.86 25.92 -12.37
C ASP A 50 -11.32 26.31 -12.72
N SER A 51 -12.25 25.36 -12.64
CA SER A 51 -13.68 25.58 -12.90
C SER A 51 -14.45 26.13 -11.70
N GLY A 52 -13.85 26.11 -10.51
CA GLY A 52 -14.51 26.50 -9.26
C GLY A 52 -15.48 25.45 -8.68
N GLU A 53 -15.48 24.22 -9.19
CA GLU A 53 -16.22 23.10 -8.59
C GLU A 53 -15.71 22.78 -7.18
N ILE A 54 -14.40 22.96 -6.96
CA ILE A 54 -13.80 23.04 -5.63
C ILE A 54 -13.44 24.50 -5.37
N GLU A 55 -14.15 25.13 -4.44
CA GLU A 55 -13.93 26.54 -4.11
C GLU A 55 -12.56 26.75 -3.45
N LEU A 56 -11.68 27.46 -4.17
CA LEU A 56 -10.45 27.99 -3.60
C LEU A 56 -10.78 29.14 -2.66
N ASN A 57 -10.29 29.03 -1.42
CA ASN A 57 -10.30 30.13 -0.46
C ASN A 57 -8.88 30.31 0.10
N GLU A 58 -8.63 31.45 0.76
CA GLU A 58 -7.32 31.77 1.33
C GLU A 58 -6.80 30.71 2.32
N ILE A 59 -7.71 29.87 2.84
CA ILE A 59 -7.45 28.85 3.84
C ILE A 59 -6.87 27.59 3.19
N ILE A 60 -7.44 27.14 2.07
CA ILE A 60 -7.01 25.91 1.41
C ILE A 60 -5.98 26.15 0.31
N ASP A 61 -5.87 27.37 -0.22
CA ASP A 61 -4.97 27.71 -1.32
C ASP A 61 -3.49 27.43 -1.01
N ARG A 62 -3.11 27.36 0.27
CA ARG A 62 -1.73 27.08 0.71
C ARG A 62 -1.47 25.61 1.08
N LEU A 63 -2.45 24.72 0.92
CA LEU A 63 -2.28 23.31 1.25
C LEU A 63 -1.55 22.58 0.14
N HIS A 64 -0.66 21.67 0.49
CA HIS A 64 0.04 20.84 -0.48
C HIS A 64 -0.72 19.54 -0.71
N ILE A 65 -1.08 19.27 -1.97
CA ILE A 65 -1.62 17.97 -2.39
C ILE A 65 -0.50 17.14 -3.02
N LYS A 66 -0.29 15.93 -2.50
CA LYS A 66 0.71 15.00 -3.03
C LYS A 66 0.12 13.61 -3.22
N ILE A 67 0.25 13.07 -4.43
CA ILE A 67 -0.43 11.86 -4.88
C ILE A 67 0.60 10.84 -5.36
N SER A 68 0.52 9.62 -4.85
CA SER A 68 1.31 8.49 -5.34
C SER A 68 0.38 7.40 -5.87
N GLY A 69 0.71 6.79 -7.01
CA GLY A 69 -0.09 5.69 -7.53
C GLY A 69 0.03 4.38 -6.73
N CYS A 70 0.98 4.30 -5.79
CA CYS A 70 1.13 3.19 -4.84
C CYS A 70 1.78 3.69 -3.53
N PHE A 71 1.91 2.80 -2.55
CA PHE A 71 2.44 3.09 -1.21
C PHE A 71 3.93 3.46 -1.15
N ASN A 72 4.69 3.33 -2.24
CA ASN A 72 6.14 3.63 -2.28
C ASN A 72 6.48 5.14 -2.22
N SER A 73 5.47 6.01 -2.18
CA SER A 73 5.63 7.45 -1.87
C SER A 73 6.55 8.24 -2.82
N CYS A 74 6.62 7.87 -4.11
CA CYS A 74 7.35 8.67 -5.10
C CYS A 74 6.81 10.11 -5.23
N GLY A 75 5.53 10.34 -4.92
CA GLY A 75 4.94 11.69 -4.84
C GLY A 75 5.13 12.37 -3.49
N GLN A 76 5.75 11.70 -2.50
CA GLN A 76 5.96 12.18 -1.13
C GLN A 76 4.66 12.44 -0.35
N HIS A 77 3.66 11.56 -0.49
CA HIS A 77 2.34 11.74 0.11
C HIS A 77 2.34 11.80 1.65
N HIS A 78 3.35 11.24 2.32
CA HIS A 78 3.45 11.28 3.78
C HIS A 78 3.80 12.67 4.34
N VAL A 79 4.32 13.60 3.56
CA VAL A 79 4.71 14.94 4.05
C VAL A 79 3.75 16.03 3.60
N ALA A 80 2.65 15.67 2.94
CA ALA A 80 1.63 16.61 2.49
C ALA A 80 0.63 16.97 3.59
N ASP A 81 -0.01 18.13 3.41
CA ASP A 81 -1.25 18.45 4.10
C ASP A 81 -2.34 17.43 3.71
N LEU A 82 -2.47 17.21 2.39
CA LEU A 82 -3.41 16.27 1.77
C LEU A 82 -2.63 15.23 0.95
N GLY A 83 -2.31 14.11 1.58
CA GLY A 83 -1.59 13.00 0.97
C GLY A 83 -2.53 11.91 0.44
N PHE A 84 -2.19 11.32 -0.69
CA PHE A 84 -2.93 10.22 -1.29
C PHE A 84 -1.99 9.14 -1.82
N TYR A 85 -2.29 7.86 -1.55
CA TYR A 85 -1.61 6.76 -2.24
C TYR A 85 -2.57 5.69 -2.76
N GLY A 86 -2.29 5.16 -3.95
CA GLY A 86 -3.13 4.18 -4.62
C GLY A 86 -3.17 2.84 -3.89
N VAL A 87 -4.38 2.31 -3.76
CA VAL A 87 -4.72 0.98 -3.24
C VAL A 87 -5.91 0.44 -4.04
N SER A 88 -6.21 -0.85 -3.93
CA SER A 88 -7.40 -1.43 -4.56
C SER A 88 -8.25 -2.16 -3.53
N ARG A 89 -9.55 -2.30 -3.82
CA ARG A 89 -10.50 -3.06 -3.00
C ARG A 89 -11.38 -3.93 -3.88
N LYS A 90 -11.68 -5.14 -3.40
CA LYS A 90 -12.63 -6.04 -4.04
C LYS A 90 -14.05 -5.68 -3.60
N VAL A 91 -14.96 -5.53 -4.55
CA VAL A 91 -16.38 -5.20 -4.34
C VAL A 91 -17.21 -6.16 -5.19
N GLY A 92 -17.75 -7.19 -4.55
CA GLY A 92 -18.33 -8.33 -5.27
C GLY A 92 -17.28 -9.03 -6.12
N ASP A 93 -17.58 -9.21 -7.40
CA ASP A 93 -16.68 -9.86 -8.37
C ASP A 93 -15.71 -8.89 -9.07
N HIS A 94 -15.78 -7.60 -8.76
CA HIS A 94 -14.96 -6.57 -9.40
C HIS A 94 -13.92 -5.99 -8.43
N THR A 95 -12.86 -5.43 -8.98
CA THR A 95 -11.87 -4.65 -8.23
C THR A 95 -12.05 -3.17 -8.54
N VAL A 96 -11.89 -2.32 -7.52
CA VAL A 96 -12.17 -0.88 -7.59
C VAL A 96 -10.90 -0.10 -7.19
N PRO A 97 -10.49 0.91 -7.98
CA PRO A 97 -9.35 1.75 -7.64
C PRO A 97 -9.70 2.68 -6.48
N HIS A 98 -8.81 2.77 -5.50
CA HIS A 98 -8.97 3.59 -4.32
C HIS A 98 -7.71 4.40 -4.08
N PHE A 99 -7.84 5.53 -3.40
CA PHE A 99 -6.72 6.19 -2.74
C PHE A 99 -6.89 6.09 -1.23
N GLN A 100 -5.83 5.70 -0.53
CA GLN A 100 -5.74 5.92 0.90
C GLN A 100 -5.50 7.40 1.14
N VAL A 101 -6.40 8.02 1.92
CA VAL A 101 -6.25 9.40 2.41
C VAL A 101 -5.26 9.41 3.57
N VAL A 102 -4.24 10.25 3.47
CA VAL A 102 -3.16 10.43 4.43
C VAL A 102 -3.16 11.87 4.90
N LEU A 103 -3.30 12.08 6.21
CA LEU A 103 -3.40 13.43 6.80
C LEU A 103 -2.45 13.59 7.98
N GLY A 104 -2.08 14.85 8.25
CA GLY A 104 -1.24 15.24 9.38
C GLY A 104 0.25 15.30 9.06
N GLY A 105 0.63 15.25 7.77
CA GLY A 105 2.00 15.51 7.35
C GLY A 105 2.32 16.99 7.43
N GLN A 106 3.62 17.30 7.44
CA GLN A 106 4.13 18.66 7.33
C GLN A 106 5.20 18.72 6.26
N TRP A 107 4.98 19.57 5.26
CA TRP A 107 5.97 19.83 4.22
C TRP A 107 7.13 20.68 4.75
N GLU A 108 6.80 21.66 5.59
CA GLU A 108 7.75 22.55 6.25
C GLU A 108 8.59 21.84 7.30
N HIS A 109 9.68 22.49 7.73
CA HIS A 109 10.59 22.00 8.77
C HIS A 109 11.19 20.61 8.48
N ASN A 110 11.43 20.31 7.20
CA ASN A 110 12.03 19.05 6.74
C ASN A 110 11.24 17.82 7.22
N ALA A 111 9.96 17.74 6.84
CA ALA A 111 9.06 16.68 7.31
C ALA A 111 8.89 16.69 8.84
N GLY A 112 8.53 17.84 9.41
CA GLY A 112 8.36 17.99 10.87
C GLY A 112 7.38 16.99 11.49
N SER A 113 6.48 16.42 10.68
CA SER A 113 5.67 15.25 10.99
C SER A 113 5.27 14.50 9.73
N TYR A 114 5.00 13.20 9.89
CA TYR A 114 4.47 12.35 8.83
C TYR A 114 2.96 12.17 8.98
N GLY A 115 2.27 12.33 7.86
CA GLY A 115 0.87 12.03 7.70
C GLY A 115 0.63 10.54 7.77
N LEU A 116 -0.52 10.19 8.33
CA LEU A 116 -0.89 8.81 8.59
C LEU A 116 -2.17 8.42 7.84
N PRO A 117 -2.26 7.16 7.36
CA PRO A 117 -3.46 6.65 6.71
C PRO A 117 -4.72 6.79 7.58
N ILE A 118 -5.80 7.32 7.00
CA ILE A 118 -7.09 7.50 7.70
C ILE A 118 -8.17 6.56 7.15
N ALA A 119 -8.41 6.60 5.84
CA ALA A 119 -9.42 5.78 5.17
C ALA A 119 -9.05 5.53 3.69
N ALA A 120 -9.46 4.38 3.14
CA ALA A 120 -9.40 4.10 1.71
C ALA A 120 -10.70 4.61 1.08
N ILE A 121 -10.58 5.42 0.03
CA ILE A 121 -11.70 6.09 -0.64
C ILE A 121 -11.65 5.73 -2.13
N PRO A 122 -12.79 5.37 -2.76
CA PRO A 122 -12.83 5.13 -4.20
C PRO A 122 -12.27 6.33 -4.95
N SER A 123 -11.44 6.09 -5.97
CA SER A 123 -10.70 7.14 -6.68
C SER A 123 -11.60 8.31 -7.14
N LYS A 124 -12.81 7.97 -7.61
CA LYS A 124 -13.80 8.95 -8.08
C LYS A 124 -14.40 9.85 -6.99
N ARG A 125 -14.28 9.49 -5.70
CA ARG A 125 -14.81 10.25 -4.56
C ARG A 125 -13.78 11.14 -3.87
N ILE A 126 -12.51 11.11 -4.30
CA ILE A 126 -11.46 11.95 -3.71
C ILE A 126 -11.76 13.45 -3.82
N PRO A 127 -12.26 13.99 -4.95
CA PRO A 127 -12.64 15.39 -5.02
C PRO A 127 -13.69 15.78 -3.97
N ASP A 128 -14.66 14.91 -3.71
CA ASP A 128 -15.70 15.13 -2.70
C ASP A 128 -15.13 15.15 -1.28
N VAL A 129 -14.15 14.29 -1.01
CA VAL A 129 -13.41 14.29 0.27
C VAL A 129 -12.66 15.59 0.47
N ILE A 130 -12.00 16.13 -0.56
CA ILE A 130 -11.30 17.41 -0.46
C ILE A 130 -12.29 18.54 -0.17
N ARG A 131 -13.43 18.59 -0.86
CA ARG A 131 -14.49 19.59 -0.59
C ARG A 131 -14.99 19.50 0.85
N MET A 132 -15.22 18.28 1.34
CA MET A 132 -15.67 18.07 2.71
C MET A 132 -14.60 18.52 3.72
N LEU A 133 -13.34 18.15 3.55
CA LEU A 133 -12.24 18.55 4.44
C LEU A 133 -12.02 20.07 4.42
N ALA A 134 -12.08 20.69 3.24
CA ALA A 134 -12.00 22.14 3.08
C ALA A 134 -13.12 22.85 3.86
N ARG A 135 -14.37 22.37 3.75
CA ARG A 135 -15.51 22.90 4.50
C ARG A 135 -15.32 22.73 6.01
N GLN A 136 -15.00 21.52 6.48
CA GLN A 136 -14.79 21.26 7.91
C GLN A 136 -13.67 22.13 8.49
N TYR A 137 -12.56 22.29 7.74
CA TYR A 137 -11.47 23.13 8.18
C TYR A 137 -11.87 24.61 8.22
N GLY A 138 -12.61 25.11 7.22
CA GLY A 138 -13.13 26.48 7.22
C GLY A 138 -14.08 26.78 8.38
N GLU A 139 -14.95 25.83 8.73
CA GLU A 139 -15.98 26.00 9.76
C GLU A 139 -15.45 25.80 11.20
N LEU A 140 -14.50 24.87 11.40
CA LEU A 140 -14.11 24.40 12.73
C LEU A 140 -12.70 24.82 13.17
N ARG A 141 -11.95 25.52 12.31
CA ARG A 141 -10.61 26.01 12.69
C ARG A 141 -10.69 27.09 13.77
N GLY A 142 -9.69 27.11 14.63
CA GLY A 142 -9.43 28.26 15.49
C GLY A 142 -8.81 29.44 14.73
N ASP A 143 -8.69 30.56 15.42
CA ASP A 143 -8.00 31.74 14.90
C ASP A 143 -6.55 31.41 14.58
N ASN A 144 -6.12 31.72 13.35
CA ASN A 144 -4.77 31.44 12.83
C ASN A 144 -4.30 29.98 12.96
N GLU A 145 -5.23 29.03 13.09
CA GLU A 145 -4.88 27.62 13.18
C GLU A 145 -4.50 27.06 11.80
N SER A 146 -3.33 26.43 11.68
CA SER A 146 -2.91 25.74 10.46
C SER A 146 -3.66 24.42 10.26
N PHE A 147 -3.70 23.92 9.01
CA PHE A 147 -4.37 22.65 8.72
C PHE A 147 -3.77 21.47 9.49
N HIS A 148 -2.45 21.43 9.63
CA HIS A 148 -1.79 20.44 10.47
C HIS A 148 -2.27 20.49 11.93
N ALA A 149 -2.30 21.68 12.53
CA ALA A 149 -2.75 21.85 13.92
C ALA A 149 -4.23 21.44 14.07
N PHE A 150 -5.06 21.80 13.10
CA PHE A 150 -6.46 21.40 13.00
C PHE A 150 -6.61 19.86 12.97
N VAL A 151 -5.91 19.18 12.05
CA VAL A 151 -5.95 17.70 11.95
C VAL A 151 -5.50 17.04 13.25
N ARG A 152 -4.46 17.58 13.89
CA ARG A 152 -3.95 17.08 15.17
C ARG A 152 -4.96 17.27 16.30
N ARG A 153 -5.63 18.43 16.37
CA ARG A 153 -6.63 18.76 17.41
C ARG A 153 -7.91 17.94 17.26
N VAL A 154 -8.45 17.85 16.05
CA VAL A 154 -9.66 17.06 15.76
C VAL A 154 -9.39 15.58 15.97
N GLY A 155 -8.21 15.12 15.56
CA GLY A 155 -7.78 13.74 15.72
C GLY A 155 -8.36 12.80 14.66
N LYS A 156 -7.61 11.73 14.40
CA LYS A 156 -7.88 10.78 13.30
C LYS A 156 -9.19 10.03 13.45
N GLY A 157 -9.59 9.72 14.69
CA GLY A 157 -10.82 8.98 14.96
C GLY A 157 -12.06 9.74 14.49
N GLU A 158 -12.08 11.06 14.68
CA GLU A 158 -13.19 11.91 14.24
C GLU A 158 -13.16 12.15 12.74
N ILE A 159 -11.99 12.46 12.17
CA ILE A 159 -11.82 12.62 10.72
C ILE A 159 -12.24 11.33 9.98
N LYS A 160 -11.91 10.15 10.52
CA LYS A 160 -12.35 8.88 9.94
C LYS A 160 -13.88 8.78 9.85
N LYS A 161 -14.62 9.27 10.84
CA LYS A 161 -16.10 9.31 10.79
C LYS A 161 -16.58 10.23 9.67
N TRP A 162 -15.94 11.37 9.45
CA TRP A 162 -16.29 12.28 8.35
C TRP A 162 -16.01 11.66 6.98
N LEU A 163 -14.98 10.83 6.86
CA LEU A 163 -14.64 10.11 5.64
C LEU A 163 -15.51 8.89 5.38
N GLN A 164 -16.15 8.33 6.42
CA GLN A 164 -16.91 7.07 6.32
C GLN A 164 -17.96 7.07 5.20
N PRO A 165 -18.80 8.12 5.02
CA PRO A 165 -19.79 8.16 3.93
C PRO A 165 -19.18 8.08 2.52
N PHE A 166 -17.90 8.42 2.37
CA PHE A 166 -17.20 8.41 1.10
C PHE A 166 -16.55 7.05 0.79
N THR A 167 -16.55 6.10 1.73
CA THR A 167 -15.94 4.77 1.54
C THR A 167 -16.83 3.80 0.76
N GLU A 168 -18.13 4.09 0.68
CA GLU A 168 -19.10 3.20 0.05
C GLU A 168 -18.94 3.16 -1.48
N VAL A 169 -19.00 1.95 -2.03
CA VAL A 169 -19.00 1.71 -3.48
C VAL A 169 -20.38 1.17 -3.87
N PRO A 170 -21.15 1.89 -4.71
CA PRO A 170 -22.41 1.39 -5.27
C PRO A 170 -22.20 0.12 -6.07
N ALA A 171 -23.25 -0.67 -6.26
CA ALA A 171 -23.14 -1.88 -7.07
C ALA A 171 -22.75 -1.56 -8.52
N TYR A 172 -22.07 -2.49 -9.19
CA TYR A 172 -21.58 -2.30 -10.57
C TYR A 172 -22.65 -1.80 -11.55
N GLY A 173 -23.86 -2.36 -11.46
CA GLY A 173 -24.98 -1.96 -12.32
C GLY A 173 -25.53 -0.55 -12.03
N GLU A 174 -25.31 0.00 -10.84
CA GLU A 174 -25.79 1.32 -10.43
C GLU A 174 -24.83 2.43 -10.86
N ASN A 175 -23.52 2.22 -10.69
CA ASN A 175 -22.53 3.20 -11.07
C ASN A 175 -21.21 2.57 -11.56
N ARG A 176 -21.16 2.31 -12.87
CA ARG A 176 -20.00 1.71 -13.54
C ARG A 176 -18.75 2.58 -13.51
N SER A 177 -18.87 3.92 -13.41
CA SER A 177 -17.69 4.79 -13.44
C SER A 177 -16.83 4.67 -12.18
N MET A 178 -17.36 4.12 -11.09
CA MET A 178 -16.59 3.81 -9.89
C MET A 178 -15.59 2.68 -10.13
N TYR A 179 -15.81 1.85 -11.14
CA TYR A 179 -14.99 0.69 -11.50
C TYR A 179 -13.98 1.01 -12.60
N SER A 180 -13.72 2.29 -12.89
CA SER A 180 -12.60 2.75 -13.71
C SER A 180 -11.85 3.85 -12.96
N ASP A 181 -10.60 4.12 -13.35
CA ASP A 181 -9.82 5.19 -12.72
C ASP A 181 -9.94 6.51 -13.50
N TRP A 182 -9.33 7.59 -13.00
CA TRP A 182 -9.22 8.86 -13.72
C TRP A 182 -8.26 8.73 -14.91
N GLY A 183 -8.68 9.22 -16.08
CA GLY A 183 -7.87 9.17 -17.30
C GLY A 183 -7.83 7.80 -17.99
N ASP A 184 -8.35 6.74 -17.38
CA ASP A 184 -8.46 5.41 -17.98
C ASP A 184 -9.94 4.98 -18.09
N PRO A 185 -10.48 4.84 -19.31
CA PRO A 185 -11.87 4.42 -19.52
C PRO A 185 -12.09 2.91 -19.34
N ARG A 186 -11.02 2.10 -19.24
CA ARG A 186 -11.14 0.65 -19.07
C ARG A 186 -11.68 0.33 -17.68
N GLU A 187 -12.38 -0.80 -17.59
CA GLU A 187 -12.70 -1.35 -16.28
C GLU A 187 -11.40 -1.70 -15.55
N TYR A 188 -11.33 -1.27 -14.30
CA TYR A 188 -10.15 -1.38 -13.47
C TYR A 188 -9.83 -2.84 -13.19
N THR A 189 -8.58 -3.20 -13.43
CA THR A 189 -8.03 -4.48 -13.02
C THR A 189 -6.62 -4.26 -12.46
N ILE A 190 -6.16 -5.21 -11.64
CA ILE A 190 -4.77 -5.24 -11.18
C ILE A 190 -3.83 -5.95 -12.17
N GLY A 191 -4.33 -6.38 -13.33
CA GLY A 191 -3.58 -7.19 -14.30
C GLY A 191 -2.45 -6.43 -15.00
N ASP A 192 -2.52 -5.10 -15.04
CA ASP A 192 -1.46 -4.26 -15.59
C ASP A 192 -0.26 -4.11 -14.62
N MET A 193 -0.40 -4.53 -13.36
CA MET A 193 0.73 -4.55 -12.42
C MET A 193 1.72 -5.62 -12.82
N GLY A 194 3.00 -5.29 -12.76
CA GLY A 194 4.08 -6.20 -13.09
C GLY A 194 5.34 -5.95 -12.28
N VAL A 195 6.43 -6.59 -12.70
CA VAL A 195 7.73 -6.40 -12.08
C VAL A 195 8.26 -5.02 -12.48
N GLY A 196 8.43 -4.13 -11.51
CA GLY A 196 9.02 -2.80 -11.69
C GLY A 196 10.16 -2.57 -10.70
N GLU A 197 11.15 -1.80 -11.12
CA GLU A 197 12.21 -1.29 -10.26
C GLU A 197 11.70 0.00 -9.61
N CYS A 198 11.45 0.00 -8.30
CA CYS A 198 11.20 1.24 -7.57
C CYS A 198 12.52 1.99 -7.42
N ALA A 199 12.49 3.33 -7.48
CA ALA A 199 13.67 4.15 -7.24
C ALA A 199 14.08 4.22 -5.75
N GLY A 200 13.18 3.82 -4.84
CA GLY A 200 13.53 3.49 -3.45
C GLY A 200 13.72 1.98 -3.32
N GLU A 201 14.47 1.52 -2.32
CA GLU A 201 14.65 0.08 -2.05
C GLU A 201 13.28 -0.60 -1.99
N VAL A 202 13.05 -1.55 -2.90
CA VAL A 202 11.80 -2.31 -2.97
C VAL A 202 11.85 -3.31 -1.82
N VAL A 203 11.31 -2.92 -0.66
CA VAL A 203 10.93 -3.92 0.35
C VAL A 203 9.84 -4.77 -0.28
N SER A 204 10.06 -6.08 -0.38
CA SER A 204 9.12 -6.95 -1.07
C SER A 204 7.80 -7.02 -0.29
N ARG A 205 6.69 -7.28 -0.99
CA ARG A 205 5.39 -7.46 -0.31
C ARG A 205 5.45 -8.54 0.77
N VAL A 206 6.21 -9.60 0.52
CA VAL A 206 6.37 -10.68 1.50
C VAL A 206 7.08 -10.20 2.75
N ASP A 207 8.11 -9.36 2.61
CA ASP A 207 8.82 -8.81 3.76
C ASP A 207 7.92 -7.87 4.59
N PHE A 208 7.06 -7.09 3.93
CA PHE A 208 6.04 -6.28 4.62
C PHE A 208 5.00 -7.13 5.34
N ASP A 209 4.45 -8.14 4.67
CA ASP A 209 3.45 -9.04 5.26
C ASP A 209 4.06 -9.81 6.45
N LEU A 210 5.34 -10.22 6.36
CA LEU A 210 6.06 -10.90 7.43
C LEU A 210 6.33 -9.99 8.63
N ALA A 211 6.78 -8.75 8.42
CA ALA A 211 6.91 -7.78 9.51
C ALA A 211 5.55 -7.52 10.21
N GLY A 212 4.45 -7.59 9.45
CA GLY A 212 3.09 -7.55 10.00
C GLY A 212 2.80 -8.73 10.93
N ALA A 213 3.14 -9.95 10.51
CA ALA A 213 2.98 -11.16 11.32
C ALA A 213 3.88 -11.16 12.57
N GLU A 214 5.12 -10.71 12.47
CA GLU A 214 6.03 -10.55 13.62
C GLU A 214 5.46 -9.60 14.67
N ARG A 215 4.91 -8.46 14.22
CA ARG A 215 4.25 -7.49 15.11
C ARG A 215 3.07 -8.11 15.84
N GLU A 216 2.27 -8.92 15.17
CA GLU A 216 1.13 -9.62 15.78
C GLU A 216 1.57 -10.69 16.79
N ALA A 217 2.65 -11.42 16.48
CA ALA A 217 3.25 -12.37 17.41
C ALA A 217 3.81 -11.66 18.67
N PHE A 218 4.39 -10.47 18.51
CA PHE A 218 4.79 -9.64 19.64
C PHE A 218 3.59 -9.10 20.42
N GLU A 219 2.52 -8.67 19.74
CA GLU A 219 1.28 -8.25 20.41
C GLU A 219 0.65 -9.40 21.23
N ALA A 220 0.75 -10.64 20.75
CA ALA A 220 0.35 -11.82 21.51
C ALA A 220 1.13 -11.98 22.81
N GLN A 221 2.45 -11.72 22.81
CA GLN A 221 3.28 -11.71 24.03
C GLN A 221 2.80 -10.64 25.02
N LEU A 222 2.47 -9.44 24.54
CA LEU A 222 1.93 -8.39 25.40
C LEU A 222 0.59 -8.77 26.03
N GLN A 223 -0.28 -9.48 25.30
CA GLN A 223 -1.54 -9.97 25.88
C GLN A 223 -1.30 -11.08 26.92
N LEU A 224 -0.30 -11.95 26.70
CA LEU A 224 0.11 -12.95 27.69
C LEU A 224 0.56 -12.29 29.00
N ASP A 225 1.41 -11.26 28.90
CA ASP A 225 1.91 -10.50 30.05
C ASP A 225 0.79 -9.74 30.79
N ALA A 226 -0.24 -9.32 30.06
CA ALA A 226 -1.45 -8.70 30.62
C ALA A 226 -2.43 -9.70 31.27
N GLY A 227 -2.18 -11.01 31.18
CA GLY A 227 -3.07 -12.06 31.68
C GLY A 227 -4.23 -12.41 30.75
N GLU A 228 -4.29 -11.83 29.56
CA GLU A 228 -5.33 -12.03 28.55
C GLU A 228 -5.01 -13.25 27.66
N TYR A 229 -4.99 -14.44 28.26
CA TYR A 229 -4.47 -15.67 27.63
C TYR A 229 -5.22 -16.09 26.38
N GLN A 230 -6.54 -15.92 26.36
CA GLN A 230 -7.38 -16.25 25.21
C GLN A 230 -6.96 -15.42 23.99
N LYS A 231 -6.89 -14.10 24.18
CA LYS A 231 -6.52 -13.15 23.14
C LYS A 231 -5.06 -13.36 22.70
N ALA A 232 -4.18 -13.71 23.62
CA ALA A 232 -2.79 -14.06 23.32
C ALA A 232 -2.71 -15.27 22.37
N GLY A 233 -3.43 -16.36 22.67
CA GLY A 233 -3.46 -17.56 21.83
C GLY A 233 -4.08 -17.31 20.45
N GLU A 234 -5.14 -16.52 20.37
CA GLU A 234 -5.80 -16.14 19.11
C GLU A 234 -4.88 -15.28 18.22
N LEU A 235 -4.22 -14.26 18.79
CA LEU A 235 -3.28 -13.42 18.05
C LEU A 235 -2.06 -14.22 17.54
N ALA A 236 -1.54 -15.12 18.36
CA ALA A 236 -0.44 -16.00 17.95
C ALA A 236 -0.84 -16.96 16.82
N TYR A 237 -2.10 -17.41 16.79
CA TYR A 237 -2.60 -18.18 15.66
C TYR A 237 -2.74 -17.33 14.39
N LEU A 238 -3.31 -16.13 14.51
CA LEU A 238 -3.49 -15.22 13.38
C LEU A 238 -2.15 -14.81 12.75
N SER A 239 -1.12 -14.56 13.55
CA SER A 239 0.21 -14.23 13.03
C SER A 239 0.78 -15.36 12.16
N MET A 240 0.59 -16.63 12.54
CA MET A 240 0.98 -17.76 11.69
C MET A 240 0.20 -17.79 10.38
N VAL A 241 -1.10 -17.54 10.41
CA VAL A 241 -1.93 -17.50 9.19
C VAL A 241 -1.47 -16.37 8.27
N HIS A 242 -1.20 -15.18 8.79
CA HIS A 242 -0.74 -14.05 7.98
C HIS A 242 0.68 -14.28 7.42
N ALA A 243 1.58 -14.90 8.18
CA ALA A 243 2.89 -15.30 7.67
C ALA A 243 2.77 -16.35 6.54
N ALA A 244 1.86 -17.33 6.68
CA ALA A 244 1.58 -18.28 5.61
C ALA A 244 0.98 -17.60 4.37
N ALA A 245 0.07 -16.65 4.56
CA ALA A 245 -0.52 -15.86 3.49
C ALA A 245 0.53 -15.05 2.72
N ALA A 246 1.55 -14.52 3.41
CA ALA A 246 2.67 -13.81 2.79
C ALA A 246 3.36 -14.67 1.72
N LEU A 247 3.63 -15.95 2.01
CA LEU A 247 4.19 -16.89 1.04
C LEU A 247 3.18 -17.25 -0.05
N VAL A 248 1.93 -17.56 0.30
CA VAL A 248 0.91 -17.94 -0.69
C VAL A 248 0.74 -16.84 -1.75
N ARG A 249 0.82 -15.57 -1.34
CA ARG A 249 0.72 -14.40 -2.22
C ARG A 249 1.84 -14.27 -3.24
N LEU A 250 2.96 -14.98 -3.07
CA LEU A 250 3.99 -15.11 -4.12
C LEU A 250 3.47 -15.86 -5.35
N GLN A 251 2.57 -16.82 -5.16
CA GLN A 251 2.04 -17.69 -6.22
C GLN A 251 0.55 -17.46 -6.52
N ASN A 252 -0.17 -16.78 -5.61
CA ASN A 252 -1.58 -16.46 -5.72
C ASN A 252 -1.89 -15.14 -5.00
N LEU A 253 -1.78 -14.02 -5.72
CA LEU A 253 -1.98 -12.67 -5.18
C LEU A 253 -3.38 -12.44 -4.55
N ASP A 254 -4.38 -13.23 -4.93
CA ASP A 254 -5.80 -13.03 -4.60
C ASP A 254 -6.36 -14.01 -3.55
N VAL A 255 -5.51 -14.71 -2.79
CA VAL A 255 -5.91 -15.72 -1.77
C VAL A 255 -6.87 -15.18 -0.67
N GLY A 256 -7.01 -13.86 -0.53
CA GLY A 256 -7.85 -13.23 0.49
C GLY A 256 -7.22 -13.27 1.89
N GLU A 257 -8.06 -13.20 2.92
CA GLU A 257 -7.67 -13.17 4.35
C GLU A 257 -8.31 -14.31 5.18
N ASP A 258 -9.10 -15.20 4.57
CA ASP A 258 -9.78 -16.28 5.30
C ASP A 258 -8.79 -17.41 5.65
N PRO A 259 -8.56 -17.72 6.94
CA PRO A 259 -7.67 -18.81 7.33
C PRO A 259 -8.04 -20.17 6.72
N LYS A 260 -9.33 -20.43 6.49
CA LYS A 260 -9.83 -21.68 5.87
C LYS A 260 -9.45 -21.81 4.40
N VAL A 261 -9.07 -20.71 3.75
CA VAL A 261 -8.57 -20.70 2.37
C VAL A 261 -7.04 -20.66 2.37
N ILE A 262 -6.45 -19.83 3.22
CA ILE A 262 -5.00 -19.64 3.30
C ILE A 262 -4.28 -20.92 3.69
N VAL A 263 -4.72 -21.62 4.74
CA VAL A 263 -4.01 -22.80 5.27
C VAL A 263 -3.96 -23.94 4.25
N PRO A 264 -5.06 -24.32 3.56
CA PRO A 264 -4.99 -25.31 2.49
C PRO A 264 -4.15 -24.88 1.28
N GLU A 265 -4.21 -23.61 0.87
CA GLU A 265 -3.37 -23.11 -0.23
C GLU A 265 -1.88 -23.12 0.14
N PHE A 266 -1.54 -22.79 1.40
CA PHE A 266 -0.18 -22.90 1.92
C PHE A 266 0.31 -24.35 1.91
N GLN A 267 -0.51 -25.28 2.39
CA GLN A 267 -0.20 -26.72 2.35
C GLN A 267 0.14 -27.17 0.93
N LYS A 268 -0.79 -26.93 -0.01
CA LYS A 268 -0.66 -27.35 -1.40
C LYS A 268 0.56 -26.75 -2.10
N ARG A 269 0.84 -25.47 -1.87
CA ARG A 269 1.85 -24.71 -2.64
C ARG A 269 3.25 -24.79 -2.08
N PHE A 270 3.39 -24.93 -0.76
CA PHE A 270 4.68 -24.84 -0.08
C PHE A 270 5.05 -26.11 0.68
N VAL A 271 4.10 -26.82 1.27
CA VAL A 271 4.39 -28.04 2.04
C VAL A 271 4.44 -29.27 1.13
N ASP A 272 3.39 -29.50 0.34
CA ASP A 272 3.28 -30.66 -0.56
C ASP A 272 4.29 -30.59 -1.71
N SER A 273 4.67 -29.37 -2.11
CA SER A 273 5.74 -29.13 -3.09
C SER A 273 7.15 -29.28 -2.52
N GLY A 274 7.30 -29.39 -1.19
CA GLY A 274 8.57 -29.47 -0.49
C GLY A 274 9.35 -28.15 -0.36
N LEU A 275 8.81 -27.02 -0.82
CA LEU A 275 9.48 -25.71 -0.75
C LEU A 275 9.67 -25.20 0.69
N PHE A 276 8.75 -25.55 1.58
CA PHE A 276 8.77 -25.14 2.98
C PHE A 276 9.67 -26.03 3.85
N ALA A 277 10.00 -27.24 3.39
CA ALA A 277 10.72 -28.21 4.19
C ALA A 277 12.05 -27.63 4.70
N ASP A 278 12.24 -27.70 6.02
CA ASP A 278 13.50 -27.33 6.65
C ASP A 278 14.57 -28.40 6.37
N PRO A 279 15.82 -28.03 6.06
CA PRO A 279 16.88 -28.99 5.77
C PRO A 279 17.14 -30.01 6.87
N TYR A 280 16.84 -29.67 8.14
CA TYR A 280 17.11 -30.51 9.30
C TYR A 280 15.83 -31.01 9.97
N ALA A 281 14.79 -30.19 10.01
CA ALA A 281 13.53 -30.47 10.71
C ALA A 281 12.38 -30.88 9.77
N GLY A 282 12.61 -30.93 8.45
CA GLY A 282 11.59 -31.28 7.47
C GLY A 282 10.34 -30.39 7.59
N ASN A 283 9.16 -31.01 7.64
CA ASN A 283 7.88 -30.29 7.73
C ASN A 283 7.45 -29.96 9.17
N LYS A 284 8.34 -30.09 10.17
CA LYS A 284 8.01 -29.85 11.59
C LYS A 284 7.38 -28.48 11.81
N PHE A 285 7.96 -27.42 11.24
CA PHE A 285 7.42 -26.07 11.46
C PHE A 285 6.03 -25.89 10.85
N ALA A 286 5.75 -26.48 9.68
CA ALA A 286 4.41 -26.44 9.09
C ALA A 286 3.36 -27.11 9.97
N SER A 287 3.75 -28.16 10.73
CA SER A 287 2.84 -28.86 11.63
C SER A 287 2.29 -27.98 12.75
N TYR A 288 3.01 -26.93 13.16
CA TYR A 288 2.54 -25.96 14.15
C TYR A 288 1.32 -25.19 13.66
N LEU A 289 1.35 -24.69 12.43
CA LEU A 289 0.20 -24.00 11.82
C LEU A 289 -0.99 -24.95 11.67
N PHE A 290 -0.78 -26.19 11.20
CA PHE A 290 -1.87 -27.15 11.02
C PHE A 290 -2.50 -27.56 12.35
N ALA A 291 -1.67 -27.88 13.36
CA ALA A 291 -2.16 -28.16 14.71
C ALA A 291 -2.92 -26.97 15.29
N ALA A 292 -2.47 -25.74 15.01
CA ALA A 292 -3.13 -24.53 15.44
C ALA A 292 -4.46 -24.25 14.75
N HIS A 293 -4.59 -24.61 13.46
CA HIS A 293 -5.80 -24.46 12.67
C HIS A 293 -6.86 -25.51 13.00
N ASP A 294 -6.45 -26.77 13.10
CA ASP A 294 -7.37 -27.90 13.30
C ASP A 294 -7.74 -28.11 14.78
N GLY A 295 -6.85 -27.72 15.69
CA GLY A 295 -6.95 -27.98 17.13
C GLY A 295 -7.00 -26.70 17.96
N GLN A 296 -7.87 -25.74 17.61
CA GLN A 296 -8.08 -24.57 18.47
C GLN A 296 -8.70 -25.01 19.82
N PRO A 297 -8.02 -24.78 20.95
CA PRO A 297 -8.58 -25.12 22.25
C PRO A 297 -9.78 -24.20 22.56
N GLU A 298 -10.79 -24.74 23.25
CA GLU A 298 -11.95 -23.95 23.69
C GLU A 298 -11.57 -22.79 24.62
N SER A 299 -10.43 -22.91 25.31
CA SER A 299 -9.85 -21.84 26.13
C SER A 299 -8.33 -21.98 26.23
N PHE A 300 -7.62 -20.85 26.28
CA PHE A 300 -6.19 -20.83 26.55
C PHE A 300 -5.88 -20.62 28.04
N SER A 301 -5.08 -21.51 28.61
CA SER A 301 -4.32 -21.27 29.84
C SER A 301 -3.05 -20.47 29.57
N ALA A 302 -2.45 -19.88 30.60
CA ALA A 302 -1.17 -19.18 30.51
C ALA A 302 -0.06 -20.02 29.85
N GLU A 303 -0.02 -21.32 30.14
CA GLU A 303 0.96 -22.25 29.57
C GLU A 303 0.67 -22.55 28.10
N SER A 304 -0.58 -22.87 27.76
CA SER A 304 -0.97 -23.15 26.37
C SER A 304 -0.84 -21.92 25.46
N ALA A 305 -1.12 -20.72 25.98
CA ALA A 305 -0.93 -19.46 25.26
C ALA A 305 0.56 -19.21 24.99
N ARG A 306 1.42 -19.42 26.01
CA ARG A 306 2.88 -19.32 25.84
C ARG A 306 3.40 -20.30 24.80
N TYR A 307 2.97 -21.56 24.86
CA TYR A 307 3.36 -22.57 23.88
C TYR A 307 2.95 -22.17 22.46
N ARG A 308 1.71 -21.69 22.28
CA ARG A 308 1.21 -21.22 20.99
C ARG A 308 2.02 -20.03 20.44
N ILE A 309 2.45 -19.11 21.31
CA ILE A 309 3.31 -17.98 20.94
C ILE A 309 4.70 -18.45 20.49
N GLU A 310 5.30 -19.39 21.22
CA GLU A 310 6.60 -19.96 20.85
C GLU A 310 6.54 -20.71 19.51
N GLU A 311 5.50 -21.51 19.30
CA GLU A 311 5.21 -22.18 18.02
C GLU A 311 5.03 -21.16 16.88
N ALA A 312 4.30 -20.07 17.13
CA ALA A 312 4.10 -19.01 16.16
C ALA A 312 5.43 -18.34 15.75
N GLY A 313 6.29 -18.04 16.73
CA GLY A 313 7.62 -17.50 16.46
C GLY A 313 8.46 -18.44 15.60
N LEU A 314 8.52 -19.73 15.96
CA LEU A 314 9.25 -20.74 15.18
C LEU A 314 8.69 -20.91 13.76
N PHE A 315 7.36 -20.83 13.59
CA PHE A 315 6.73 -20.88 12.28
C PHE A 315 7.09 -19.67 11.42
N ILE A 316 7.04 -18.46 11.97
CA ILE A 316 7.38 -17.22 11.27
C ILE A 316 8.85 -17.24 10.81
N GLU A 317 9.77 -17.69 11.66
CA GLU A 317 11.19 -17.85 11.29
C GLU A 317 11.39 -18.87 10.15
N ALA A 318 10.64 -19.97 10.17
CA ALA A 318 10.65 -20.94 9.08
C ALA A 318 10.10 -20.35 7.78
N VAL A 319 9.11 -19.44 7.87
CA VAL A 319 8.60 -18.68 6.73
C VAL A 319 9.65 -17.72 6.16
N HIS A 320 10.36 -16.96 6.99
CA HIS A 320 11.49 -16.12 6.53
C HIS A 320 12.55 -16.96 5.81
N SER A 321 12.93 -18.08 6.42
CA SER A 321 13.90 -19.00 5.85
C SER A 321 13.44 -19.55 4.50
N CYS A 322 12.15 -19.89 4.36
CA CYS A 322 11.56 -20.31 3.09
C CYS A 322 11.59 -19.18 2.05
N ASN A 323 11.18 -17.96 2.42
CA ASN A 323 11.19 -16.79 1.53
C ASN A 323 12.59 -16.52 0.96
N VAL A 324 13.62 -16.54 1.81
CA VAL A 324 15.02 -16.36 1.37
C VAL A 324 15.46 -17.45 0.39
N ARG A 325 15.11 -18.71 0.66
CA ARG A 325 15.44 -19.83 -0.25
C ARG A 325 14.75 -19.69 -1.61
N VAL A 326 13.46 -19.37 -1.61
CA VAL A 326 12.67 -19.19 -2.84
C VAL A 326 13.15 -17.96 -3.62
N GLY A 327 13.48 -16.86 -2.94
CA GLY A 327 14.08 -15.67 -3.53
C GLY A 327 15.43 -15.94 -4.21
N ASN A 328 16.32 -16.71 -3.56
CA ASN A 328 17.63 -17.07 -4.13
C ASN A 328 17.53 -18.02 -5.33
N GLN A 329 16.54 -18.92 -5.37
CA GLN A 329 16.28 -19.77 -6.54
C GLN A 329 15.79 -18.97 -7.76
N SER A 330 15.01 -17.91 -7.52
CA SER A 330 14.54 -17.00 -8.57
C SER A 330 15.68 -16.20 -9.20
N ASN A 331 16.67 -15.79 -8.40
CA ASN A 331 17.85 -15.05 -8.86
C ASN A 331 18.88 -15.91 -9.62
N THR A 332 18.90 -17.22 -9.37
CA THR A 332 19.80 -18.16 -10.07
C THR A 332 19.22 -18.67 -11.38
N ALA A 333 17.90 -18.69 -11.54
CA ALA A 333 17.25 -18.99 -12.83
C ALA A 333 17.40 -17.86 -13.87
N GLY A 334 17.70 -16.63 -13.44
CA GLY A 334 17.90 -15.47 -14.32
C GLY A 334 19.29 -15.37 -14.99
N THR A 335 20.24 -16.25 -14.67
CA THR A 335 21.61 -16.22 -15.21
C THR A 335 21.88 -17.30 -16.27
N LEU A 336 21.01 -17.40 -17.29
CA LEU A 336 21.28 -18.20 -18.48
C LEU A 336 21.15 -17.41 -19.79
N SER A 337 22.28 -17.37 -20.51
CA SER A 337 22.53 -16.95 -21.91
C SER A 337 22.72 -15.46 -22.21
N VAL A 338 23.89 -14.93 -21.86
CA VAL A 338 24.53 -13.90 -22.69
C VAL A 338 25.20 -14.63 -23.87
N PRO A 339 24.86 -14.34 -25.14
CA PRO A 339 25.61 -14.89 -26.26
C PRO A 339 27.03 -14.33 -26.21
N LYS A 340 28.03 -15.21 -26.18
CA LYS A 340 29.43 -14.84 -26.43
C LYS A 340 29.53 -14.30 -27.85
N PHE A 341 29.50 -12.98 -28.02
CA PHE A 341 30.02 -12.36 -29.23
C PHE A 341 31.54 -12.58 -29.23
N ALA A 342 31.99 -13.49 -30.11
CA ALA A 342 33.38 -13.62 -30.46
C ALA A 342 33.80 -12.32 -31.16
N VAL A 343 34.65 -11.53 -30.51
CA VAL A 343 35.36 -10.42 -31.14
C VAL A 343 36.47 -11.04 -31.97
N ASP A 344 36.21 -11.22 -33.26
CA ASP A 344 37.22 -11.62 -34.23
C ASP A 344 38.11 -10.39 -34.52
N ALA A 345 39.25 -10.35 -33.86
CA ALA A 345 40.28 -9.35 -34.09
C ALA A 345 41.09 -9.72 -35.33
N THR A 346 40.67 -9.24 -36.50
CA THR A 346 41.54 -9.21 -37.69
C THR A 346 41.71 -7.79 -38.23
N ARG A 347 42.94 -7.32 -38.04
CA ARG A 347 43.66 -6.24 -38.74
C ARG A 347 43.22 -6.01 -40.19
N ARG A 348 43.10 -4.72 -40.56
CA ARG A 348 43.57 -4.06 -41.80
C ARG A 348 43.46 -2.54 -41.56
N SER A 349 44.52 -1.78 -41.24
CA SER A 349 45.58 -1.24 -42.10
C SER A 349 45.09 -0.42 -43.31
N GLU A 350 45.36 0.89 -43.23
CA GLU A 350 45.79 1.84 -44.29
C GLU A 350 44.77 2.57 -45.19
N SER A 351 44.93 3.91 -45.19
CA SER A 351 44.69 4.93 -46.24
C SER A 351 43.26 5.08 -46.78
N VAL A 352 42.64 6.26 -46.84
CA VAL A 352 43.07 7.60 -47.29
C VAL A 352 42.31 8.67 -46.52
#